data_AF-A0A5B1BEA1-F1
#
_entry.id   AF-A0A5B1BEA1-F1
#
_cell.length_a   1.000
_cell.length_b   1.000
_cell.length_c   1.000
_cell.angle_alpha   90.00
_cell.angle_beta   90.00
_cell.angle_gamma   90.00
#
_symmetry.space_group_name_H-M   'P 1'
#
loop_
_entity.id
_entity.type
_entity.pdbx_description
1 polymer ?
#
loop_
_entity_poly.entity_id
_entity_poly.type
_entity_poly.pdbx_seq_one_letter_code
_entity_poly.pdbx_strand_id
1 'polypeptide(L)'
;MDINTLQNWFDSYKETTLSRRYIHQEHITPLLDILTKKSTVKLLGFSENKSPIHLIKLGTGSKKLLLWSQMHGNESTTTKAVFDVLNMLMDASNELSKQILEACTLYIIPILSPDGAKAYTRLNYNKVDLNRDAQDRTQKESVILHDLIQKIQPDFAFNLHGQRTIFSVGETNSPATVSFLSPASDEKRSITPSRKVAMEVIAEMNIVLQKFIPGGVGRYDDGFNINCVGDTLSAMDVPTILFEAGHYPGDYDREKTRIFIFYALITSIRCIANRDITGSRYDMYFDIPENGKCFYDIIIRDVILHEKNVDIGIQYIEELSENHIKFTPIIARIADLGKFYGHREIIGNKRIIRDENVTVEVVQDNKLLRFYLNDELFSTELRKS
;
A
#
# COMPACT_ATOMS: atom_id res chain seq x y z
N MET A 1 14.48 -11.28 13.28
CA MET A 1 13.39 -11.65 14.20
C MET A 1 12.98 -13.08 13.87
N ASP A 2 12.54 -13.85 14.86
CA ASP A 2 11.96 -15.16 14.60
C ASP A 2 10.56 -15.03 13.98
N ILE A 3 10.16 -16.01 13.16
CA ILE A 3 8.88 -16.05 12.44
C ILE A 3 7.71 -16.10 13.43
N ASN A 4 7.81 -16.95 14.45
CA ASN A 4 6.72 -17.17 15.41
C ASN A 4 6.46 -15.92 16.25
N THR A 5 7.51 -15.18 16.61
CA THR A 5 7.37 -13.93 17.37
C THR A 5 6.52 -12.91 16.61
N LEU A 6 6.78 -12.70 15.32
CA LEU A 6 6.04 -11.74 14.50
C LEU A 6 4.58 -12.17 14.32
N GLN A 7 4.32 -13.45 14.08
CA GLN A 7 2.97 -14.00 13.99
C GLN A 7 2.21 -13.80 15.30
N ASN A 8 2.77 -14.23 16.43
CA ASN A 8 2.14 -14.09 17.74
C ASN A 8 1.85 -12.62 18.09
N TRP A 9 2.76 -11.71 17.75
CA TRP A 9 2.52 -10.27 17.94
C TRP A 9 1.40 -9.75 17.08
N PHE A 10 1.35 -10.11 15.79
CA PHE A 10 0.23 -9.68 14.96
C PHE A 10 -1.10 -10.19 15.52
N ASP A 11 -1.19 -11.47 15.89
CA ASP A 11 -2.40 -12.05 16.45
C ASP A 11 -2.82 -11.39 17.77
N SER A 12 -1.86 -10.95 18.58
CA SER A 12 -2.10 -10.31 19.88
C SER A 12 -2.48 -8.83 19.78
N TYR A 13 -1.94 -8.12 18.78
CA TYR A 13 -2.05 -6.66 18.68
C TYR A 13 -2.90 -6.17 17.52
N LYS A 14 -3.43 -7.07 16.67
CA LYS A 14 -4.31 -6.71 15.57
C LYS A 14 -5.47 -5.84 16.06
N GLU A 15 -5.61 -4.65 15.49
CA GLU A 15 -6.77 -3.80 15.69
C GLU A 15 -7.97 -4.37 14.94
N THR A 16 -8.88 -4.99 15.67
CA THR A 16 -10.00 -5.74 15.08
C THR A 16 -11.15 -4.84 14.60
N THR A 17 -11.22 -3.60 15.08
CA THR A 17 -12.25 -2.63 14.64
C THR A 17 -11.98 -2.06 13.25
N LEU A 18 -10.73 -2.09 12.79
CA LEU A 18 -10.36 -1.71 11.43
C LEU A 18 -10.25 -2.96 10.56
N SER A 19 -11.08 -3.08 9.54
CA SER A 19 -11.07 -4.23 8.63
C SER A 19 -11.44 -3.84 7.21
N ARG A 20 -11.10 -4.72 6.25
CA ARG A 20 -11.41 -4.55 4.82
C ARG A 20 -10.77 -3.28 4.24
N ARG A 21 -11.34 -2.78 3.14
CA ARG A 21 -10.78 -1.73 2.28
C ARG A 21 -11.15 -0.30 2.69
N TYR A 22 -12.34 -0.09 3.24
CA TYR A 22 -12.85 1.27 3.46
C TYR A 22 -12.57 1.74 4.89
N ILE A 23 -11.50 2.53 5.06
CA ILE A 23 -11.13 3.15 6.33
C ILE A 23 -11.04 4.67 6.12
N HIS A 24 -11.69 5.42 7.01
CA HIS A 24 -11.71 6.89 7.00
C HIS A 24 -11.79 7.43 8.43
N GLN A 25 -11.85 8.76 8.58
CA GLN A 25 -11.74 9.44 9.87
C GLN A 25 -12.63 8.87 10.99
N GLU A 26 -13.91 8.61 10.74
CA GLU A 26 -14.84 8.10 11.78
C GLU A 26 -14.44 6.72 12.32
N HIS A 27 -13.81 5.87 11.50
CA HIS A 27 -13.32 4.57 11.94
C HIS A 27 -12.15 4.69 12.91
N ILE A 28 -11.29 5.70 12.74
CA ILE A 28 -10.10 5.87 13.57
C ILE A 28 -10.33 6.80 14.77
N THR A 29 -11.35 7.64 14.76
CA THR A 29 -11.63 8.58 15.87
C THR A 29 -11.73 7.88 17.23
N PRO A 30 -12.49 6.78 17.41
CA PRO A 30 -12.54 6.08 18.69
C PRO A 30 -11.18 5.56 19.15
N LEU A 31 -10.32 5.17 18.21
CA LEU A 31 -8.96 4.72 18.50
C LEU A 31 -8.08 5.88 18.93
N LEU A 32 -8.19 7.05 18.28
CA LEU A 32 -7.48 8.26 18.69
C LEU A 32 -7.88 8.69 20.10
N ASP A 33 -9.15 8.59 20.48
CA ASP A 33 -9.62 8.90 21.83
C ASP A 33 -9.01 7.97 22.88
N ILE A 34 -8.87 6.67 22.56
CA ILE A 34 -8.17 5.71 23.43
C ILE A 34 -6.68 6.08 23.52
N LEU A 35 -6.05 6.41 22.39
CA LEU A 35 -4.63 6.77 22.31
C LEU A 35 -4.30 8.03 23.12
N THR A 36 -5.19 9.02 23.21
CA THR A 36 -4.96 10.25 24.00
C THR A 36 -4.70 9.97 25.48
N LYS A 37 -5.16 8.83 26.00
CA LYS A 37 -4.96 8.43 27.40
C LYS A 37 -3.55 7.91 27.68
N LYS A 38 -2.81 7.49 26.64
CA LYS A 38 -1.51 6.81 26.75
C LYS A 38 -0.39 7.45 25.92
N SER A 39 -0.73 8.36 25.01
CA SER A 39 0.18 8.97 24.05
C SER A 39 -0.21 10.42 23.77
N THR A 40 0.67 11.17 23.09
CA THR A 40 0.33 12.52 22.65
C THR A 40 -0.37 12.45 21.31
N VAL A 41 -1.67 12.71 21.27
CA VAL A 41 -2.44 12.92 20.03
C VAL A 41 -2.72 14.41 19.88
N LYS A 42 -2.31 14.98 18.76
CA LYS A 42 -2.44 16.41 18.47
C LYS A 42 -3.18 16.64 17.17
N LEU A 43 -4.13 17.57 17.16
CA LEU A 43 -4.70 18.12 15.93
C LEU A 43 -3.64 19.00 15.23
N LEU A 44 -3.24 18.63 14.01
CA LEU A 44 -2.33 19.43 13.20
C LEU A 44 -3.04 20.55 12.46
N GLY A 45 -4.28 20.30 12.05
CA GLY A 45 -5.09 21.23 11.26
C GLY A 45 -6.27 20.50 10.63
N PHE A 46 -6.79 21.06 9.54
CA PHE A 46 -7.93 20.53 8.83
C PHE A 46 -7.64 20.43 7.33
N SER A 47 -8.24 19.44 6.69
CA SER A 47 -8.25 19.23 5.24
C SER A 47 -9.04 20.33 4.51
N GLU A 48 -9.07 20.26 3.19
CA GLU A 48 -9.81 21.23 2.38
C GLU A 48 -11.31 21.28 2.70
N ASN A 49 -11.93 20.13 2.96
CA ASN A 49 -13.32 20.03 3.41
C ASN A 49 -13.48 19.98 4.94
N LYS A 50 -12.53 20.57 5.68
CA LYS A 50 -12.58 20.77 7.13
C LYS A 50 -12.59 19.48 7.97
N SER A 51 -12.13 18.35 7.43
CA SER A 51 -11.92 17.13 8.21
C SER A 51 -10.60 17.24 9.00
N PRO A 52 -10.55 16.79 10.27
CA PRO A 52 -9.37 16.97 11.11
C PRO A 52 -8.21 16.05 10.72
N ILE A 53 -6.99 16.58 10.74
CA ILE A 53 -5.75 15.80 10.51
C ILE A 53 -4.98 15.72 11.82
N HIS A 54 -4.73 14.49 12.27
CA HIS A 54 -4.13 14.21 13.57
C HIS A 54 -2.68 13.73 13.44
N LEU A 55 -1.89 14.06 14.46
CA LEU A 55 -0.56 13.53 14.70
C LEU A 55 -0.59 12.69 15.98
N ILE A 56 -0.10 11.46 15.90
CA ILE A 56 0.20 10.63 17.06
C ILE A 56 1.72 10.71 17.29
N LYS A 57 2.12 11.05 18.52
CA LYS A 57 3.52 11.06 18.95
C LYS A 57 3.74 10.05 20.08
N LEU A 58 4.74 9.20 19.89
CA LEU A 58 5.14 8.13 20.82
C LEU A 58 6.65 8.11 21.00
N GLY A 59 7.10 7.73 22.19
CA GLY A 59 8.52 7.60 22.51
C GLY A 59 9.19 8.94 22.82
N THR A 60 10.44 8.82 23.25
CA THR A 60 11.27 9.93 23.75
C THR A 60 12.69 9.89 23.20
N GLY A 61 13.02 8.89 22.40
CA GLY A 61 14.37 8.71 21.89
C GLY A 61 14.77 9.73 20.83
N SER A 62 16.08 9.83 20.60
CA SER A 62 16.66 10.86 19.72
C SER A 62 16.38 10.63 18.24
N LYS A 63 16.17 9.38 17.81
CA LYS A 63 15.89 9.04 16.41
C LYS A 63 14.44 9.37 16.06
N LYS A 64 14.21 10.37 15.23
CA LYS A 64 12.88 10.85 14.84
C LYS A 64 12.41 10.13 13.58
N LEU A 65 11.32 9.37 13.68
CA LEU A 65 10.69 8.71 12.55
C LEU A 65 9.37 9.38 12.22
N LEU A 66 9.22 9.87 10.99
CA LEU A 66 7.96 10.37 10.47
C LEU A 66 7.30 9.30 9.62
N LEU A 67 6.04 8.97 9.92
CA LEU A 67 5.23 8.03 9.15
C LEU A 67 3.91 8.69 8.77
N TRP A 68 3.47 8.51 7.53
CA TRP A 68 2.14 8.95 7.12
C TRP A 68 1.49 7.94 6.18
N SER A 69 0.19 7.72 6.37
CA SER A 69 -0.64 6.85 5.53
C SER A 69 -1.83 7.61 4.95
N GLN A 70 -2.46 6.99 3.95
CA GLN A 70 -3.61 7.56 3.24
C GLN A 70 -3.40 9.00 2.77
N MET A 71 -2.22 9.29 2.21
CA MET A 71 -2.04 10.46 1.33
C MET A 71 -2.94 10.33 0.10
N HIS A 72 -3.07 9.11 -0.42
CA HIS A 72 -4.19 8.72 -1.27
C HIS A 72 -5.27 8.05 -0.43
N GLY A 73 -6.49 8.56 -0.51
CA GLY A 73 -7.56 8.17 0.41
C GLY A 73 -7.98 6.71 0.34
N ASN A 74 -7.89 6.08 -0.85
CA ASN A 74 -8.28 4.69 -1.08
C ASN A 74 -7.21 3.65 -0.67
N GLU A 75 -6.07 4.07 -0.13
CA GLU A 75 -4.94 3.21 0.23
C GLU A 75 -4.87 2.95 1.75
N SER A 76 -5.89 2.28 2.30
CA SER A 76 -6.07 2.12 3.76
C SER A 76 -5.28 0.99 4.42
N THR A 77 -4.67 0.09 3.64
CA THR A 77 -4.04 -1.14 4.19
C THR A 77 -2.92 -0.83 5.16
N THR A 78 -2.11 0.18 4.86
CA THR A 78 -1.01 0.62 5.72
C THR A 78 -1.51 1.32 6.97
N THR A 79 -2.60 2.10 6.90
CA THR A 79 -3.25 2.69 8.07
C THR A 79 -3.67 1.61 9.07
N LYS A 80 -4.28 0.52 8.61
CA LYS A 80 -4.65 -0.62 9.48
C LYS A 80 -3.42 -1.20 10.18
N ALA A 81 -2.34 -1.45 9.43
CA ALA A 81 -1.09 -1.98 9.97
C ALA A 81 -0.42 -1.01 10.96
N VAL A 82 -0.52 0.31 10.74
CA VAL A 82 -0.04 1.32 11.69
C VAL A 82 -0.75 1.19 13.03
N PHE A 83 -2.08 0.98 13.06
CA PHE A 83 -2.80 0.76 14.32
C PHE A 83 -2.41 -0.56 15.00
N ASP A 84 -2.08 -1.61 14.25
CA ASP A 84 -1.53 -2.85 14.81
C ASP A 84 -0.18 -2.60 15.50
N VAL A 85 0.70 -1.83 14.86
CA VAL A 85 1.99 -1.41 15.43
C VAL A 85 1.80 -0.54 16.67
N LEU A 86 0.86 0.41 16.63
CA LEU A 86 0.53 1.27 17.78
C LEU A 86 0.08 0.43 18.98
N ASN A 87 -0.78 -0.56 18.77
CA ASN A 87 -1.23 -1.47 19.83
C ASN A 87 -0.06 -2.22 20.47
N MET A 88 0.89 -2.71 19.66
CA MET A 88 2.11 -3.35 20.18
C MET A 88 2.99 -2.36 20.96
N LEU A 89 3.24 -1.17 20.41
CA LEU A 89 4.13 -0.17 21.02
C LEU A 89 3.58 0.36 22.36
N MET A 90 2.26 0.35 22.54
CA MET A 90 1.62 0.74 23.79
C MET A 90 1.61 -0.35 24.87
N ASP A 91 1.99 -1.57 24.53
CA ASP A 91 2.10 -2.64 25.51
C ASP A 91 3.39 -2.50 26.32
N ALA A 92 3.26 -1.97 27.53
CA ALA A 92 4.38 -1.79 28.46
C ALA A 92 4.97 -3.11 28.98
N SER A 93 4.36 -4.28 28.70
CA SER A 93 4.96 -5.59 28.97
C SER A 93 5.86 -6.08 27.84
N ASN A 94 5.80 -5.45 26.66
CA ASN A 94 6.62 -5.81 25.51
C ASN A 94 7.99 -5.10 25.59
N GLU A 95 9.05 -5.87 25.84
CA GLU A 95 10.41 -5.33 25.97
C GLU A 95 10.93 -4.67 24.68
N LEU A 96 10.55 -5.18 23.50
CA LEU A 96 10.93 -4.53 22.25
C LEU A 96 10.26 -3.17 22.10
N SER A 97 8.99 -3.04 22.51
CA SER A 97 8.28 -1.76 22.49
C SER A 97 9.00 -0.71 23.34
N LYS A 98 9.45 -1.07 24.55
CA LYS A 98 10.25 -0.17 25.40
C LYS A 98 11.54 0.28 24.70
N GLN A 99 12.32 -0.67 24.20
CA GLN A 99 13.58 -0.38 23.49
C GLN A 99 13.35 0.57 22.31
N ILE A 100 12.31 0.33 21.52
CA ILE A 100 11.95 1.19 20.40
C ILE A 100 11.61 2.60 20.89
N LEU A 101 10.75 2.74 21.92
CA LEU A 101 10.31 4.05 22.41
C LEU A 101 11.39 4.83 23.17
N GLU A 102 12.40 4.14 23.71
CA GLU A 102 13.59 4.74 24.30
C GLU A 102 14.59 5.24 23.25
N ALA A 103 14.77 4.49 22.15
CA ALA A 103 15.70 4.85 21.08
C ALA A 103 15.09 5.84 20.06
N CYS A 104 13.77 5.79 19.89
CA CYS A 104 13.05 6.50 18.84
C CYS A 104 11.92 7.40 19.38
N THR A 105 11.66 8.49 18.66
CA THR A 105 10.42 9.26 18.74
C THR A 105 9.68 9.09 17.42
N LEU A 106 8.48 8.51 17.46
CA LEU A 106 7.64 8.28 16.29
C LEU A 106 6.60 9.40 16.17
N TYR A 107 6.44 9.90 14.95
CA TYR A 107 5.48 10.92 14.55
C TYR A 107 4.63 10.34 13.43
N ILE A 108 3.37 10.06 13.71
CA ILE A 108 2.50 9.30 12.81
C ILE A 108 1.28 10.13 12.42
N ILE A 109 1.07 10.34 11.12
CA ILE A 109 -0.19 10.84 10.57
C ILE A 109 -0.98 9.64 10.03
N PRO A 110 -2.01 9.14 10.74
CA PRO A 110 -2.72 7.94 10.33
C PRO A 110 -3.53 8.14 9.04
N ILE A 111 -4.08 9.32 8.81
CA ILE A 111 -4.77 9.68 7.57
C ILE A 111 -4.40 11.12 7.21
N LEU A 112 -3.61 11.28 6.14
CA LEU A 112 -3.24 12.61 5.65
C LEU A 112 -4.33 13.25 4.79
N SER A 113 -5.02 12.45 3.96
CA SER A 113 -6.13 12.90 3.11
C SER A 113 -7.48 12.37 3.63
N PRO A 114 -8.03 12.92 4.73
CA PRO A 114 -9.27 12.42 5.31
C PRO A 114 -10.48 12.58 4.38
N ASP A 115 -10.48 13.61 3.52
CA ASP A 115 -11.54 13.82 2.53
C ASP A 115 -11.47 12.78 1.41
N GLY A 116 -10.27 12.52 0.88
CA GLY A 116 -10.06 11.45 -0.09
C GLY A 116 -10.41 10.09 0.50
N ALA A 117 -10.10 9.85 1.78
CA ALA A 117 -10.43 8.63 2.49
C ALA A 117 -11.95 8.42 2.60
N LYS A 118 -12.69 9.46 2.98
CA LYS A 118 -14.16 9.42 3.06
C LYS A 118 -14.79 9.18 1.69
N ALA A 119 -14.22 9.75 0.63
CA ALA A 119 -14.69 9.56 -0.74
C ALA A 119 -14.12 8.30 -1.43
N TYR A 120 -13.30 7.52 -0.73
CA TYR A 120 -12.56 6.36 -1.27
C TYR A 120 -11.88 6.62 -2.62
N THR A 121 -11.11 7.71 -2.70
CA THR A 121 -10.43 8.12 -3.93
C THR A 121 -8.96 8.40 -3.67
N ARG A 122 -8.17 8.35 -4.74
CA ARG A 122 -6.75 8.71 -4.71
C ARG A 122 -6.54 10.19 -4.38
N LEU A 123 -7.43 11.05 -4.88
CA LEU A 123 -7.25 12.50 -4.84
C LEU A 123 -7.83 13.10 -3.56
N ASN A 124 -7.39 14.30 -3.17
CA ASN A 124 -8.04 15.03 -2.08
C ASN A 124 -9.40 15.62 -2.52
N TYR A 125 -10.03 16.41 -1.65
CA TYR A 125 -11.32 17.05 -1.93
C TYR A 125 -11.34 17.88 -3.22
N ASN A 126 -10.26 18.62 -3.51
CA ASN A 126 -10.14 19.47 -4.70
C ASN A 126 -9.69 18.69 -5.95
N LYS A 127 -9.68 17.36 -5.90
CA LYS A 127 -9.20 16.47 -6.97
C LYS A 127 -7.71 16.66 -7.29
N VAL A 128 -6.91 17.03 -6.29
CA VAL A 128 -5.45 17.13 -6.41
C VAL A 128 -4.80 15.86 -5.85
N ASP A 129 -3.79 15.35 -6.57
CA ASP A 129 -2.92 14.30 -6.07
C ASP A 129 -1.89 14.93 -5.13
N LEU A 130 -2.04 14.70 -3.82
CA LEU A 130 -1.13 15.26 -2.81
C LEU A 130 0.33 14.80 -3.01
N ASN A 131 0.54 13.62 -3.62
CA ASN A 131 1.87 13.14 -3.99
C ASN A 131 2.36 13.72 -5.34
N ARG A 132 1.77 14.82 -5.81
CA ARG A 132 2.22 15.67 -6.91
C ARG A 132 2.23 17.15 -6.53
N ASP A 133 2.05 17.45 -5.24
CA ASP A 133 1.87 18.82 -4.72
C ASP A 133 2.96 19.21 -3.70
N ALA A 134 4.10 18.50 -3.67
CA ALA A 134 5.15 18.73 -2.69
C ALA A 134 5.87 20.09 -2.85
N GLN A 135 5.93 20.60 -4.09
CA GLN A 135 6.61 21.85 -4.42
C GLN A 135 5.69 23.07 -4.33
N ASP A 136 4.53 23.01 -4.99
CA ASP A 136 3.60 24.14 -5.02
C ASP A 136 2.80 24.25 -3.71
N ARG A 137 2.55 23.11 -3.04
CA ARG A 137 1.83 23.01 -1.76
C ARG A 137 0.51 23.78 -1.82
N THR A 138 -0.24 23.55 -2.89
CA THR A 138 -1.51 24.23 -3.16
C THR A 138 -2.61 23.80 -2.20
N GLN A 139 -2.48 22.63 -1.57
CA GLN A 139 -3.47 22.04 -0.68
C GLN A 139 -3.09 22.18 0.80
N LYS A 140 -4.08 22.38 1.68
CA LYS A 140 -3.89 22.43 3.14
C LYS A 140 -3.19 21.19 3.68
N GLU A 141 -3.51 20.01 3.18
CA GLU A 141 -2.89 18.75 3.61
C GLU A 141 -1.40 18.72 3.28
N SER A 142 -1.01 19.20 2.08
CA SER A 142 0.39 19.33 1.66
C SER A 142 1.17 20.32 2.54
N VAL A 143 0.57 21.46 2.86
CA VAL A 143 1.16 22.46 3.78
C VAL A 143 1.36 21.87 5.17
N ILE A 144 0.35 21.20 5.72
CA ILE A 144 0.42 20.55 7.04
C ILE A 144 1.57 19.54 7.10
N LEU A 145 1.71 18.68 6.08
CA LEU A 145 2.79 17.70 6.04
C LEU A 145 4.15 18.38 5.93
N HIS A 146 4.29 19.36 5.04
CA HIS A 146 5.53 20.12 4.87
C HIS A 146 5.96 20.81 6.16
N ASP A 147 5.06 21.53 6.82
CA ASP A 147 5.36 22.24 8.07
C ASP A 147 5.77 21.27 9.19
N LEU A 148 5.16 20.09 9.22
CA LEU A 148 5.55 19.04 10.15
C LEU A 148 6.96 18.50 9.85
N ILE A 149 7.28 18.26 8.58
CA ILE A 149 8.62 17.83 8.13
C ILE A 149 9.67 18.86 8.56
N GLN A 150 9.44 20.15 8.27
CA GLN A 150 10.37 21.23 8.64
C GLN A 150 10.54 21.35 10.15
N LYS A 151 9.45 21.16 10.91
CA LYS A 151 9.48 21.24 12.37
C LYS A 151 10.23 20.08 13.02
N ILE A 152 10.02 18.86 12.53
CA ILE A 152 10.59 17.65 13.15
C ILE A 152 12.01 17.43 12.65
N GLN A 153 12.28 17.69 11.37
CA GLN A 153 13.50 17.27 10.68
C GLN A 153 13.76 15.78 10.93
N PRO A 154 12.94 14.88 10.36
CA PRO A 154 12.99 13.45 10.68
C PRO A 154 14.32 12.83 10.23
N ASP A 155 14.83 11.88 11.01
CA ASP A 155 15.99 11.05 10.64
C ASP A 155 15.59 9.97 9.63
N PHE A 156 14.33 9.52 9.68
CA PHE A 156 13.73 8.61 8.71
C PHE A 156 12.28 9.00 8.40
N ALA A 157 11.89 8.84 7.14
CA ALA A 157 10.55 9.10 6.65
C ALA A 157 9.94 7.84 6.02
N PHE A 158 8.70 7.52 6.39
CA PHE A 158 7.96 6.35 5.91
C PHE A 158 6.73 6.83 5.15
N ASN A 159 6.78 6.65 3.83
CA ASN A 159 5.66 6.96 2.96
C ASN A 159 4.81 5.70 2.74
N LEU A 160 3.63 5.64 3.35
CA LEU A 160 2.85 4.41 3.44
C LEU A 160 1.69 4.36 2.42
N HIS A 161 1.94 3.74 1.27
CA HIS A 161 1.02 3.62 0.13
C HIS A 161 0.44 2.21 -0.06
N GLY A 162 -0.44 2.09 -1.06
CA GLY A 162 -0.99 0.84 -1.56
C GLY A 162 -0.91 0.75 -3.08
N GLN A 163 -0.75 -0.47 -3.60
CA GLN A 163 -0.70 -0.72 -5.03
C GLN A 163 -1.82 -1.66 -5.52
N ARG A 164 -2.12 -1.51 -6.80
CA ARG A 164 -3.20 -2.24 -7.50
C ARG A 164 -2.86 -3.71 -7.68
N THR A 165 -3.86 -4.54 -8.00
CA THR A 165 -3.68 -5.98 -8.25
C THR A 165 -2.91 -6.30 -9.53
N ILE A 166 -2.62 -5.31 -10.38
CA ILE A 166 -1.90 -5.49 -11.65
C ILE A 166 -0.41 -5.79 -11.49
N PHE A 167 0.17 -5.47 -10.32
CA PHE A 167 1.61 -5.51 -10.12
C PHE A 167 2.11 -6.93 -9.80
N SER A 168 3.20 -7.31 -10.45
CA SER A 168 3.94 -8.56 -10.26
C SER A 168 5.36 -8.28 -9.76
N VAL A 169 6.00 -9.27 -9.13
CA VAL A 169 7.43 -9.22 -8.83
C VAL A 169 8.19 -9.57 -10.11
N GLY A 170 8.83 -8.58 -10.75
CA GLY A 170 9.35 -8.73 -12.10
C GLY A 170 8.28 -9.12 -13.11
N GLU A 171 8.73 -9.68 -14.23
CA GLU A 171 7.88 -10.25 -15.28
C GLU A 171 7.53 -11.71 -14.94
N THR A 172 6.85 -11.94 -13.82
CA THR A 172 6.54 -13.29 -13.30
C THR A 172 5.07 -13.46 -12.90
N ASN A 173 4.65 -14.70 -12.64
CA ASN A 173 3.34 -15.04 -12.07
C ASN A 173 3.30 -14.91 -10.53
N SER A 174 4.15 -14.08 -9.95
CA SER A 174 4.13 -13.79 -8.51
C SER A 174 3.58 -12.39 -8.28
N PRO A 175 2.41 -12.24 -7.65
CA PRO A 175 1.89 -10.92 -7.31
C PRO A 175 2.85 -10.17 -6.39
N ALA A 176 3.07 -8.89 -6.66
CA ALA A 176 3.80 -8.02 -5.76
C ALA A 176 2.93 -7.73 -4.53
N THR A 177 3.02 -8.60 -3.51
CA THR A 177 2.22 -8.48 -2.28
C THR A 177 2.66 -7.29 -1.46
N VAL A 178 3.97 -7.06 -1.35
CA VAL A 178 4.55 -5.86 -0.77
C VAL A 178 5.61 -5.35 -1.74
N SER A 179 5.63 -4.06 -2.02
CA SER A 179 6.77 -3.44 -2.71
C SER A 179 7.38 -2.33 -1.89
N PHE A 180 8.66 -2.08 -2.11
CA PHE A 180 9.40 -1.02 -1.45
C PHE A 180 10.09 -0.10 -2.45
N LEU A 181 10.38 1.11 -2.03
CA LEU A 181 11.19 2.06 -2.78
C LEU A 181 12.00 2.95 -1.84
N SER A 182 13.28 3.13 -2.17
CA SER A 182 14.05 4.30 -1.73
C SER A 182 13.95 5.35 -2.85
N PRO A 183 13.13 6.40 -2.69
CA PRO A 183 12.81 7.32 -3.78
C PRO A 183 14.05 8.01 -4.35
N ALA A 184 13.99 8.44 -5.61
CA ALA A 184 15.11 9.10 -6.26
C ALA A 184 15.35 10.49 -5.66
N SER A 185 16.61 10.88 -5.50
CA SER A 185 16.98 12.22 -5.00
C SER A 185 17.15 13.25 -6.11
N ASP A 186 17.32 12.80 -7.36
CA ASP A 186 17.51 13.64 -8.55
C ASP A 186 17.11 12.88 -9.83
N GLU A 187 17.11 13.59 -10.96
CA GLU A 187 16.81 13.04 -12.29
C GLU A 187 17.74 11.89 -12.70
N LYS A 188 18.98 11.87 -12.19
CA LYS A 188 19.97 10.83 -12.46
C LYS A 188 19.77 9.59 -11.58
N ARG A 189 18.83 9.65 -10.63
CA ARG A 189 18.56 8.61 -9.64
C ARG A 189 19.82 8.27 -8.85
N SER A 190 20.61 9.29 -8.49
CA SER A 190 21.86 9.12 -7.73
C SER A 190 21.65 8.31 -6.46
N ILE A 191 22.58 7.40 -6.15
CA ILE A 191 22.55 6.63 -4.89
C ILE A 191 23.29 7.43 -3.80
N THR A 192 22.61 8.42 -3.23
CA THR A 192 23.13 9.28 -2.16
C THR A 192 23.32 8.51 -0.85
N PRO A 193 24.10 9.02 0.12
CA PRO A 193 24.23 8.39 1.43
C PRO A 193 22.89 8.15 2.14
N SER A 194 21.97 9.11 2.06
CA SER A 194 20.61 9.01 2.60
C SER A 194 19.80 7.90 1.95
N ARG A 195 19.88 7.74 0.62
CA ARG A 195 19.27 6.59 -0.09
C ARG A 195 19.90 5.27 0.31
N LYS A 196 21.23 5.18 0.44
CA LYS A 196 21.90 3.94 0.90
C LYS A 196 21.38 3.50 2.27
N VAL A 197 21.19 4.44 3.18
CA VAL A 197 20.62 4.18 4.51
C VAL A 197 19.20 3.61 4.40
N ALA A 198 18.32 4.22 3.61
CA ALA A 198 16.97 3.72 3.38
C ALA A 198 16.96 2.33 2.70
N MET A 199 17.81 2.13 1.69
CA MET A 199 17.99 0.86 0.97
C MET A 199 18.44 -0.27 1.90
N GLU A 200 19.36 0.00 2.84
CA GLU A 200 19.78 -0.99 3.85
C GLU A 200 18.61 -1.43 4.75
N VAL A 201 17.74 -0.49 5.17
CA VAL A 201 16.53 -0.84 5.93
C VAL A 201 15.56 -1.68 5.10
N ILE A 202 15.38 -1.33 3.83
CA ILE A 202 14.53 -2.10 2.91
C ILE A 202 15.07 -3.52 2.73
N ALA A 203 16.38 -3.69 2.58
CA ALA A 203 17.01 -5.00 2.47
C ALA A 203 16.72 -5.87 3.71
N GLU A 204 16.75 -5.29 4.91
CA GLU A 204 16.39 -6.00 6.15
C GLU A 204 14.91 -6.41 6.19
N MET A 205 14.01 -5.53 5.73
CA MET A 205 12.59 -5.89 5.60
C MET A 205 12.40 -7.04 4.61
N ASN A 206 13.08 -6.99 3.45
CA ASN A 206 13.02 -8.04 2.45
C ASN A 206 13.50 -9.39 3.03
N ILE A 207 14.66 -9.43 3.69
CA ILE A 207 15.19 -10.66 4.33
C ILE A 207 14.15 -11.29 5.27
N VAL A 208 13.42 -10.49 6.04
CA VAL A 208 12.38 -11.00 6.93
C VAL A 208 11.16 -11.46 6.12
N LEU A 209 10.68 -10.67 5.17
CA LEU A 209 9.48 -10.99 4.40
C LEU A 209 9.63 -12.20 3.48
N GLN A 210 10.82 -12.47 2.94
CA GLN A 210 11.09 -13.67 2.14
C GLN A 210 10.83 -14.98 2.91
N LYS A 211 10.83 -14.94 4.25
CA LYS A 211 10.47 -16.09 5.09
C LYS A 211 8.97 -16.40 5.11
N PHE A 212 8.13 -15.45 4.72
CA PHE A 212 6.66 -15.55 4.76
C PHE A 212 6.02 -15.52 3.38
N ILE A 213 6.56 -14.67 2.50
CA ILE A 213 6.11 -14.47 1.12
C ILE A 213 7.31 -14.57 0.16
N PRO A 214 7.94 -15.77 0.04
CA PRO A 214 9.07 -15.96 -0.86
C PRO A 214 8.69 -15.56 -2.29
N GLY A 215 9.46 -14.65 -2.89
CA GLY A 215 9.18 -14.10 -4.22
C GLY A 215 7.97 -13.17 -4.30
N GLY A 216 7.36 -12.78 -3.17
CA GLY A 216 6.20 -11.88 -3.10
C GLY A 216 6.55 -10.41 -2.79
N VAL A 217 7.85 -10.09 -2.74
CA VAL A 217 8.36 -8.73 -2.49
C VAL A 217 8.98 -8.16 -3.75
N GLY A 218 8.55 -6.96 -4.15
CA GLY A 218 9.09 -6.25 -5.31
C GLY A 218 9.62 -4.85 -4.98
N ARG A 219 10.20 -4.20 -5.99
CA ARG A 219 10.69 -2.83 -5.93
C ARG A 219 9.84 -1.94 -6.83
N TYR A 220 9.36 -0.82 -6.30
CA TYR A 220 8.61 0.13 -7.12
C TYR A 220 9.56 0.95 -8.01
N ASP A 221 9.08 1.41 -9.17
CA ASP A 221 9.87 2.25 -10.08
C ASP A 221 10.33 3.53 -9.38
N ASP A 222 11.61 3.87 -9.53
CA ASP A 222 12.23 5.06 -8.95
C ASP A 222 12.34 6.21 -9.96
N GLY A 223 11.36 6.32 -10.86
CA GLY A 223 11.20 7.46 -11.76
C GLY A 223 11.10 8.77 -10.99
N PHE A 224 12.11 9.64 -11.18
CA PHE A 224 12.20 10.90 -10.46
C PHE A 224 11.09 11.88 -10.85
N ASN A 225 10.45 12.45 -9.84
CA ASN A 225 9.55 13.57 -9.94
C ASN A 225 9.61 14.37 -8.63
N ILE A 226 10.24 15.55 -8.67
CA ILE A 226 10.41 16.41 -7.50
C ILE A 226 9.08 16.86 -6.88
N ASN A 227 7.95 16.73 -7.57
CA ASN A 227 6.63 17.02 -7.03
C ASN A 227 6.08 15.89 -6.13
N CYS A 228 6.70 14.72 -6.14
CA CYS A 228 6.42 13.65 -5.19
C CYS A 228 7.06 13.97 -3.83
N VAL A 229 6.36 13.64 -2.74
CA VAL A 229 6.86 13.90 -1.38
C VAL A 229 8.09 13.05 -1.08
N GLY A 230 8.11 11.78 -1.53
CA GLY A 230 9.24 10.88 -1.32
C GLY A 230 10.54 11.38 -1.96
N ASP A 231 10.45 11.85 -3.20
CA ASP A 231 11.57 12.39 -3.96
C ASP A 231 12.03 13.73 -3.38
N THR A 232 11.09 14.59 -2.96
CA THR A 232 11.40 15.85 -2.26
C THR A 232 12.23 15.59 -1.01
N LEU A 233 11.80 14.65 -0.17
CA LEU A 233 12.53 14.29 1.05
C LEU A 233 13.89 13.68 0.75
N SER A 234 13.98 12.82 -0.27
CA SER A 234 15.26 12.23 -0.69
C SER A 234 16.22 13.28 -1.25
N ALA A 235 15.72 14.29 -1.97
CA ALA A 235 16.48 15.45 -2.43
C ALA A 235 16.93 16.37 -1.28
N MET A 236 16.21 16.35 -0.15
CA MET A 236 16.58 17.02 1.10
C MET A 236 17.51 16.15 1.99
N ASP A 237 18.06 15.06 1.45
CA ASP A 237 18.90 14.10 2.17
C ASP A 237 18.24 13.40 3.37
N VAL A 238 16.92 13.31 3.38
CA VAL A 238 16.17 12.52 4.37
C VAL A 238 16.03 11.07 3.89
N PRO A 239 16.55 10.07 4.63
CA PRO A 239 16.32 8.66 4.34
C PRO A 239 14.81 8.34 4.30
N THR A 240 14.30 8.11 3.09
CA THR A 240 12.88 7.90 2.84
C THR A 240 12.63 6.47 2.35
N ILE A 241 11.68 5.81 2.99
CA ILE A 241 11.26 4.43 2.70
C ILE A 241 9.79 4.47 2.32
N LEU A 242 9.50 4.11 1.07
CA LEU A 242 8.14 3.99 0.57
C LEU A 242 7.70 2.53 0.65
N PHE A 243 6.46 2.33 1.11
CA PHE A 243 5.78 1.04 1.19
C PHE A 243 4.63 1.02 0.20
N GLU A 244 4.47 -0.08 -0.52
CA GLU A 244 3.31 -0.34 -1.37
C GLU A 244 2.63 -1.63 -0.92
N ALA A 245 1.48 -1.49 -0.26
CA ALA A 245 0.62 -2.61 0.09
C ALA A 245 -0.13 -3.13 -1.15
N GLY A 246 0.38 -4.21 -1.76
CA GLY A 246 -0.13 -4.82 -2.98
C GLY A 246 -1.12 -5.95 -2.74
N HIS A 247 -1.18 -6.93 -3.65
CA HIS A 247 -2.13 -8.03 -3.56
C HIS A 247 -1.45 -9.32 -3.12
N TYR A 248 -2.01 -9.96 -2.09
CA TYR A 248 -1.78 -11.38 -1.82
C TYR A 248 -2.86 -12.21 -2.55
N PRO A 249 -2.55 -13.37 -3.16
CA PRO A 249 -3.53 -14.20 -3.87
C PRO A 249 -4.84 -14.44 -3.09
N GLY A 250 -5.96 -13.98 -3.66
CA GLY A 250 -7.30 -14.11 -3.07
C GLY A 250 -7.63 -13.10 -1.95
N ASP A 251 -6.72 -12.19 -1.61
CA ASP A 251 -6.86 -11.20 -0.54
C ASP A 251 -7.30 -9.83 -1.10
N TYR A 252 -8.53 -9.74 -1.59
CA TYR A 252 -9.07 -8.48 -2.10
C TYR A 252 -9.35 -7.45 -0.99
N ASP A 253 -9.67 -7.92 0.21
CA ASP A 253 -9.85 -7.08 1.41
C ASP A 253 -8.54 -6.56 2.02
N ARG A 254 -7.39 -7.07 1.56
CA ARG A 254 -6.04 -6.72 2.04
C ARG A 254 -5.82 -7.02 3.53
N GLU A 255 -6.37 -8.12 4.02
CA GLU A 255 -6.16 -8.57 5.40
C GLU A 255 -4.88 -9.39 5.55
N LYS A 256 -4.50 -10.20 4.55
CA LYS A 256 -3.20 -10.90 4.56
C LYS A 256 -2.06 -9.94 4.26
N THR A 257 -2.26 -9.04 3.30
CA THR A 257 -1.27 -7.99 2.97
C THR A 257 -0.94 -7.13 4.19
N ARG A 258 -1.96 -6.76 4.98
CA ARG A 258 -1.80 -6.03 6.25
C ARG A 258 -0.81 -6.69 7.22
N ILE A 259 -0.83 -8.03 7.32
CA ILE A 259 0.10 -8.80 8.16
C ILE A 259 1.55 -8.51 7.77
N PHE A 260 1.84 -8.55 6.47
CA PHE A 260 3.19 -8.35 5.96
C PHE A 260 3.65 -6.90 6.07
N ILE A 261 2.73 -5.93 5.95
CA ILE A 261 3.03 -4.53 6.26
C ILE A 261 3.37 -4.36 7.74
N PHE A 262 2.62 -4.99 8.66
CA PHE A 262 2.97 -4.99 10.08
C PHE A 262 4.36 -5.58 10.34
N TYR A 263 4.71 -6.72 9.73
CA TYR A 263 6.04 -7.32 9.85
C TYR A 263 7.15 -6.41 9.34
N ALA A 264 6.92 -5.73 8.22
CA ALA A 264 7.87 -4.81 7.62
C ALA A 264 8.06 -3.55 8.48
N LEU A 265 6.98 -2.96 9.01
CA LEU A 265 7.04 -1.81 9.92
C LEU A 265 7.79 -2.16 11.21
N ILE A 266 7.45 -3.27 11.88
CA ILE A 266 8.15 -3.69 13.10
C ILE A 266 9.64 -3.99 12.80
N THR A 267 9.93 -4.63 11.67
CA THR A 267 11.31 -4.94 11.29
C THR A 267 12.14 -3.68 11.06
N SER A 268 11.61 -2.73 10.30
CA SER A 268 12.30 -1.47 9.99
C SER A 268 12.48 -0.58 11.22
N ILE A 269 11.43 -0.37 12.02
CA ILE A 269 11.50 0.45 13.23
C ILE A 269 12.51 -0.16 14.22
N ARG A 270 12.49 -1.48 14.43
CA ARG A 270 13.50 -2.15 15.26
C ARG A 270 14.91 -2.03 14.69
N CYS A 271 15.06 -2.15 13.37
CA CYS A 271 16.36 -1.99 12.71
C CYS A 271 16.95 -0.61 13.04
N ILE A 272 16.13 0.43 12.89
CA ILE A 272 16.52 1.83 13.18
C ILE A 272 16.79 2.04 14.66
N ALA A 273 15.96 1.49 15.55
CA ALA A 273 16.14 1.63 17.00
C ALA A 273 17.48 1.04 17.46
N ASN A 274 17.78 -0.20 17.02
CA ASN A 274 18.83 -1.02 17.63
C ASN A 274 20.17 -0.98 16.90
N ARG A 275 20.26 -0.33 15.73
CA ARG A 275 21.50 -0.28 14.93
C ARG A 275 21.81 1.15 14.50
N ASP A 276 23.09 1.37 14.24
CA ASP A 276 23.55 2.51 13.46
C ASP A 276 23.59 2.08 11.99
N ILE A 277 22.62 2.56 11.21
CA ILE A 277 22.47 2.21 9.81
C ILE A 277 23.35 3.17 9.00
N THR A 278 24.41 2.64 8.41
CA THR A 278 25.39 3.43 7.64
C THR A 278 25.13 3.41 6.14
N GLY A 279 24.21 2.54 5.67
CA GLY A 279 24.01 2.26 4.26
C GLY A 279 25.06 1.34 3.67
N SER A 280 25.88 0.67 4.50
CA SER A 280 26.92 -0.25 4.07
C SER A 280 26.39 -1.51 3.36
N ARG A 281 25.12 -1.86 3.58
CA ARG A 281 24.47 -3.04 2.97
C ARG A 281 23.39 -2.68 1.96
N TYR A 282 23.48 -1.49 1.37
CA TYR A 282 22.49 -1.01 0.40
C TYR A 282 22.42 -1.89 -0.85
N ASP A 283 23.50 -2.57 -1.26
CA ASP A 283 23.53 -3.36 -2.50
C ASP A 283 22.46 -4.48 -2.51
N MET A 284 22.13 -5.04 -1.34
CA MET A 284 21.08 -6.07 -1.20
C MET A 284 19.67 -5.58 -1.55
N TYR A 285 19.47 -4.26 -1.64
CA TYR A 285 18.24 -3.68 -2.16
C TYR A 285 17.99 -4.05 -3.63
N PHE A 286 19.06 -4.17 -4.43
CA PHE A 286 18.97 -4.49 -5.84
C PHE A 286 18.69 -5.98 -6.11
N ASP A 287 18.75 -6.83 -5.08
CA ASP A 287 18.29 -8.22 -5.16
C ASP A 287 16.75 -8.30 -5.20
N ILE A 288 16.05 -7.22 -4.87
CA ILE A 288 14.59 -7.13 -4.96
C ILE A 288 14.21 -6.81 -6.42
N PRO A 289 13.46 -7.68 -7.11
CA PRO A 289 13.07 -7.43 -8.50
C PRO A 289 12.16 -6.20 -8.60
N GLU A 290 12.37 -5.38 -9.62
CA GLU A 290 11.45 -4.30 -9.94
C GLU A 290 10.08 -4.85 -10.35
N ASN A 291 9.01 -4.14 -10.00
CA ASN A 291 7.66 -4.58 -10.29
C ASN A 291 7.40 -4.63 -11.81
N GLY A 292 6.83 -5.73 -12.28
CA GLY A 292 6.14 -5.79 -13.57
C GLY A 292 4.67 -5.39 -13.46
N LYS A 293 3.95 -5.43 -14.58
CA LYS A 293 2.48 -5.23 -14.64
C LYS A 293 1.82 -6.39 -15.36
N CYS A 294 2.08 -7.60 -14.86
CA CYS A 294 1.72 -8.83 -15.56
C CYS A 294 0.34 -9.39 -15.17
N PHE A 295 -0.42 -8.75 -14.28
CA PHE A 295 -1.67 -9.30 -13.76
C PHE A 295 -2.94 -8.62 -14.28
N TYR A 296 -3.96 -9.46 -14.49
CA TYR A 296 -5.38 -9.11 -14.48
C TYR A 296 -6.07 -9.79 -13.30
N ASP A 297 -7.21 -9.27 -12.86
CA ASP A 297 -7.99 -9.90 -11.79
C ASP A 297 -8.59 -11.24 -12.25
N ILE A 298 -9.06 -11.29 -13.51
CA ILE A 298 -9.48 -12.53 -14.16
C ILE A 298 -8.93 -12.56 -15.59
N ILE A 299 -8.47 -13.73 -16.05
CA ILE A 299 -8.30 -13.98 -17.49
C ILE A 299 -9.22 -15.12 -17.92
N ILE A 300 -10.05 -14.85 -18.93
CA ILE A 300 -10.80 -15.88 -19.64
C ILE A 300 -9.96 -16.26 -20.86
N ARG A 301 -9.41 -17.48 -20.84
CA ARG A 301 -8.45 -17.99 -21.82
C ARG A 301 -9.15 -18.66 -22.99
N ASP A 302 -8.60 -18.55 -24.19
CA ASP A 302 -8.93 -19.42 -25.34
C ASP A 302 -10.45 -19.47 -25.63
N VAL A 303 -11.06 -18.33 -25.90
CA VAL A 303 -12.50 -18.20 -26.23
C VAL A 303 -12.71 -17.66 -27.64
N ILE A 304 -13.82 -18.06 -28.28
CA ILE A 304 -14.22 -17.54 -29.58
C ILE A 304 -15.12 -16.31 -29.39
N LEU A 305 -14.66 -15.17 -29.86
CA LEU A 305 -15.39 -13.90 -29.92
C LEU A 305 -15.34 -13.35 -31.35
N HIS A 306 -16.50 -13.14 -31.99
CA HIS A 306 -16.60 -12.70 -33.38
C HIS A 306 -15.70 -13.52 -34.34
N GLU A 307 -15.81 -14.84 -34.27
CA GLU A 307 -15.05 -15.83 -35.08
C GLU A 307 -13.52 -15.85 -34.83
N LYS A 308 -13.02 -15.06 -33.89
CA LYS A 308 -11.59 -15.03 -33.52
C LYS A 308 -11.36 -15.70 -32.18
N ASN A 309 -10.25 -16.44 -32.08
CA ASN A 309 -9.76 -16.95 -30.80
C ASN A 309 -8.98 -15.86 -30.06
N VAL A 310 -9.37 -15.55 -28.83
CA VAL A 310 -8.80 -14.48 -28.01
C VAL A 310 -8.76 -14.89 -26.53
N ASP A 311 -7.94 -14.18 -25.74
CA ASP A 311 -8.08 -14.10 -24.30
C ASP A 311 -8.79 -12.78 -23.93
N ILE A 312 -9.52 -12.80 -22.81
CA ILE A 312 -10.20 -11.63 -22.25
C ILE A 312 -9.67 -11.38 -20.85
N GLY A 313 -8.96 -10.26 -20.68
CA GLY A 313 -8.44 -9.78 -19.40
C GLY A 313 -9.44 -8.86 -18.73
N ILE A 314 -9.77 -9.15 -17.48
CA ILE A 314 -10.74 -8.42 -16.67
C ILE A 314 -10.04 -7.78 -15.49
N GLN A 315 -10.35 -6.52 -15.24
CA GLN A 315 -9.90 -5.78 -14.07
C GLN A 315 -11.10 -5.27 -13.29
N TYR A 316 -11.07 -5.40 -11.97
CA TYR A 316 -12.05 -4.77 -11.10
C TYR A 316 -11.78 -3.28 -10.97
N ILE A 317 -12.86 -2.50 -11.12
CA ILE A 317 -12.93 -1.14 -10.61
C ILE A 317 -13.52 -1.19 -9.20
N GLU A 318 -12.88 -0.47 -8.29
CA GLU A 318 -13.32 -0.34 -6.91
C GLU A 318 -14.26 0.86 -6.79
N GLU A 319 -15.49 0.63 -6.35
CA GLU A 319 -16.52 1.66 -6.19
C GLU A 319 -17.00 1.66 -4.75
N LEU A 320 -17.02 2.82 -4.10
CA LEU A 320 -17.65 2.97 -2.79
C LEU A 320 -19.17 2.85 -2.96
N SER A 321 -19.76 1.87 -2.28
CA SER A 321 -21.20 1.65 -2.24
C SER A 321 -21.63 1.62 -0.78
N GLU A 322 -22.39 2.64 -0.34
CA GLU A 322 -22.74 2.85 1.06
C GLU A 322 -21.46 2.91 1.95
N ASN A 323 -21.18 1.86 2.72
CA ASN A 323 -20.02 1.74 3.60
C ASN A 323 -19.11 0.55 3.22
N HIS A 324 -19.18 0.03 2.00
CA HIS A 324 -18.31 -1.05 1.54
C HIS A 324 -17.80 -0.80 0.12
N ILE A 325 -16.68 -1.44 -0.22
CA ILE A 325 -16.09 -1.36 -1.56
C ILE A 325 -16.65 -2.49 -2.41
N LYS A 326 -17.30 -2.12 -3.51
CA LYS A 326 -17.78 -3.03 -4.54
C LYS A 326 -16.70 -3.16 -5.61
N PHE A 327 -16.42 -4.39 -6.02
CA PHE A 327 -15.51 -4.69 -7.12
C PHE A 327 -16.33 -4.99 -8.38
N THR A 328 -16.30 -4.07 -9.34
CA THR A 328 -17.05 -4.17 -10.59
C THR A 328 -16.10 -4.67 -11.71
N PRO A 329 -16.32 -5.87 -12.28
CA PRO A 329 -15.44 -6.43 -13.32
C PRO A 329 -15.64 -5.71 -14.64
N ILE A 330 -14.56 -5.16 -15.18
CA ILE A 330 -14.49 -4.49 -16.49
C ILE A 330 -13.56 -5.26 -17.41
N ILE A 331 -13.98 -5.43 -18.66
CA ILE A 331 -13.11 -5.98 -19.71
C ILE A 331 -12.02 -4.95 -20.00
N ALA A 332 -10.83 -5.19 -19.46
CA ALA A 332 -9.69 -4.30 -19.61
C ALA A 332 -8.93 -4.54 -20.92
N ARG A 333 -8.97 -5.77 -21.46
CA ARG A 333 -8.29 -6.10 -22.70
C ARG A 333 -8.87 -7.34 -23.37
N ILE A 334 -8.92 -7.33 -24.70
CA ILE A 334 -9.23 -8.49 -25.55
C ILE A 334 -8.07 -8.66 -26.53
N ALA A 335 -7.23 -9.68 -26.32
CA ALA A 335 -6.02 -9.92 -27.10
C ALA A 335 -5.45 -11.32 -26.84
N ASP A 336 -4.29 -11.65 -27.42
CA ASP A 336 -3.44 -12.71 -26.88
C ASP A 336 -2.80 -12.21 -25.58
N LEU A 337 -3.13 -12.86 -24.46
CA LEU A 337 -2.63 -12.53 -23.12
C LEU A 337 -1.64 -13.56 -22.60
N GLY A 338 -0.97 -14.33 -23.47
CA GLY A 338 -0.05 -15.41 -23.06
C GLY A 338 1.16 -14.99 -22.21
N LYS A 339 1.46 -13.68 -22.15
CA LYS A 339 2.49 -13.08 -21.28
C LYS A 339 1.94 -12.51 -19.95
N PHE A 340 0.64 -12.56 -19.75
CA PHE A 340 -0.04 -12.05 -18.55
C PHE A 340 -0.63 -13.21 -17.75
N TYR A 341 -0.98 -12.94 -16.50
CA TYR A 341 -1.51 -13.90 -15.55
C TYR A 341 -2.82 -13.39 -14.94
N GLY A 342 -3.77 -14.29 -14.72
CA GLY A 342 -4.98 -13.97 -13.96
C GLY A 342 -4.83 -14.37 -12.50
N HIS A 343 -5.26 -13.50 -11.56
CA HIS A 343 -5.47 -13.95 -10.16
C HIS A 343 -6.49 -15.10 -10.10
N ARG A 344 -7.40 -15.14 -11.06
CA ARG A 344 -8.23 -16.30 -11.41
C ARG A 344 -8.22 -16.49 -12.93
N GLU A 345 -8.05 -17.72 -13.39
CA GLU A 345 -8.16 -18.05 -14.81
C GLU A 345 -9.37 -18.96 -15.08
N ILE A 346 -10.06 -18.71 -16.19
CA ILE A 346 -11.19 -19.52 -16.67
C ILE A 346 -10.83 -20.02 -18.07
N ILE A 347 -10.83 -21.34 -18.27
CA ILE A 347 -10.40 -21.92 -19.54
C ILE A 347 -11.60 -22.11 -20.49
N GLY A 348 -11.53 -21.43 -21.62
CA GLY A 348 -12.55 -21.39 -22.65
C GLY A 348 -12.62 -22.64 -23.52
N ASN A 349 -11.47 -23.24 -23.88
CA ASN A 349 -11.37 -24.37 -24.82
C ASN A 349 -12.06 -24.09 -26.16
N LYS A 350 -11.85 -22.91 -26.73
CA LYS A 350 -12.47 -22.40 -27.97
C LYS A 350 -14.00 -22.42 -27.97
N ARG A 351 -14.63 -22.35 -26.79
CA ARG A 351 -16.08 -22.15 -26.67
C ARG A 351 -16.43 -20.71 -27.03
N ILE A 352 -17.63 -20.53 -27.58
CA ILE A 352 -18.16 -19.21 -27.92
C ILE A 352 -18.51 -18.50 -26.62
N ILE A 353 -17.99 -17.29 -26.44
CA ILE A 353 -18.34 -16.43 -25.31
C ILE A 353 -19.48 -15.47 -25.70
N ARG A 354 -20.44 -15.31 -24.78
CA ARG A 354 -21.48 -14.27 -24.86
C ARG A 354 -21.83 -13.79 -23.45
N ASP A 355 -22.22 -12.53 -23.32
CA ASP A 355 -22.76 -12.01 -22.06
C ASP A 355 -24.05 -12.77 -21.67
N GLU A 356 -24.36 -12.83 -20.37
CA GLU A 356 -25.63 -13.39 -19.88
C GLU A 356 -26.82 -12.65 -20.50
N ASN A 357 -26.73 -11.33 -20.63
CA ASN A 357 -27.64 -10.53 -21.41
C ASN A 357 -27.19 -10.47 -22.87
N VAL A 358 -27.85 -11.26 -23.73
CA VAL A 358 -27.54 -11.38 -25.18
C VAL A 358 -27.59 -10.06 -25.97
N THR A 359 -28.14 -8.99 -25.39
CA THR A 359 -28.14 -7.65 -26.00
C THR A 359 -26.88 -6.84 -25.69
N VAL A 360 -26.04 -7.30 -24.77
CA VAL A 360 -24.78 -6.66 -24.37
C VAL A 360 -23.63 -7.32 -25.11
N GLU A 361 -22.86 -6.52 -25.85
CA GLU A 361 -21.67 -7.00 -26.52
C GLU A 361 -20.49 -7.15 -25.55
N VAL A 362 -19.72 -8.22 -25.73
CA VAL A 362 -18.45 -8.47 -25.04
C VAL A 362 -17.37 -7.65 -25.74
N VAL A 363 -17.22 -6.40 -25.31
CA VAL A 363 -16.24 -5.43 -25.84
C VAL A 363 -15.44 -4.79 -24.71
N GLN A 364 -14.29 -4.21 -25.05
CA GLN A 364 -13.45 -3.53 -24.07
C GLN A 364 -14.21 -2.40 -23.36
N ASP A 365 -13.84 -2.15 -22.11
CA ASP A 365 -14.40 -1.14 -21.20
C ASP A 365 -15.84 -1.39 -20.73
N ASN A 366 -16.50 -2.46 -21.24
CA ASN A 366 -17.78 -2.91 -20.72
C ASN A 366 -17.64 -3.77 -19.45
N LYS A 367 -18.71 -3.74 -18.64
CA LYS A 367 -18.90 -4.69 -17.54
C LYS A 367 -19.17 -6.07 -18.12
N LEU A 368 -18.57 -7.10 -17.53
CA LEU A 368 -18.88 -8.49 -17.84
C LEU A 368 -19.06 -9.21 -16.52
N LEU A 369 -20.28 -9.21 -15.96
CA LEU A 369 -20.57 -9.78 -14.62
C LEU A 369 -20.74 -11.30 -14.68
N ARG A 370 -21.48 -11.75 -15.69
CA ARG A 370 -21.78 -13.15 -15.96
C ARG A 370 -21.76 -13.37 -17.45
N PHE A 371 -21.33 -14.54 -17.85
CA PHE A 371 -21.18 -14.87 -19.26
C PHE A 371 -21.37 -16.36 -19.48
N TYR A 372 -21.81 -16.72 -20.68
CA TYR A 372 -21.87 -18.09 -21.12
C TYR A 372 -20.63 -18.45 -21.93
N LEU A 373 -20.12 -19.66 -21.71
CA LEU A 373 -19.28 -20.36 -22.67
C LEU A 373 -20.12 -21.48 -23.27
N ASN A 374 -20.61 -21.26 -24.49
CA ASN A 374 -21.72 -21.99 -25.09
C ASN A 374 -22.98 -21.96 -24.19
N ASP A 375 -23.19 -23.03 -23.41
CA ASP A 375 -24.36 -23.24 -22.56
C ASP A 375 -24.04 -23.21 -21.05
N GLU A 376 -22.74 -23.17 -20.69
CA GLU A 376 -22.31 -23.14 -19.29
C GLU A 376 -22.16 -21.69 -18.80
N LEU A 377 -22.81 -21.36 -17.68
CA LEU A 377 -22.79 -20.02 -17.08
C LEU A 377 -21.60 -19.86 -16.13
N PHE A 378 -20.84 -18.78 -16.31
CA PHE A 378 -19.74 -18.36 -15.46
C PHE A 378 -20.02 -16.99 -14.86
N SER A 379 -19.39 -16.72 -13.71
CA SER A 379 -19.41 -15.40 -13.06
C SER A 379 -18.00 -14.90 -12.82
N THR A 380 -17.81 -13.62 -13.10
CA THR A 380 -16.60 -12.82 -12.82
C THR A 380 -16.78 -11.96 -11.58
N GLU A 381 -17.95 -12.00 -10.94
CA GLU A 381 -18.19 -11.29 -9.70
C GLU A 381 -17.21 -11.79 -8.63
N LEU A 382 -16.70 -10.86 -7.81
CA LEU A 382 -15.82 -11.22 -6.72
C LEU A 382 -16.58 -12.16 -5.77
N ARG A 383 -16.08 -13.39 -5.62
CA ARG A 383 -16.67 -14.35 -4.68
C ARG A 383 -16.52 -13.80 -3.27
N LYS A 384 -17.61 -13.74 -2.50
CA LYS A 384 -17.52 -13.46 -1.05
C LYS A 384 -16.63 -14.54 -0.44
N SER A 385 -15.49 -14.13 0.09
CA SER A 385 -14.56 -14.96 0.84
C SER A 385 -15.16 -15.43 2.16
#